data_AF-A0A6G9YI89-F1
#
_entry.id   AF-A0A6G9YI89-F1
#
_cell.length_a   1.000
_cell.length_b   1.000
_cell.length_c   1.000
_cell.angle_alpha   90.00
_cell.angle_beta   90.00
_cell.angle_gamma   90.00
#
_symmetry.space_group_name_H-M   'P 1'
#
loop_
_entity.id
_entity.type
_entity.pdbx_description
1 polymer ?
#
loop_
_entity_poly.entity_id
_entity_poly.type
_entity_poly.pdbx_seq_one_letter_code
_entity_poly.pdbx_strand_id
1 'polypeptide(L)'
;MRYWITAVLSCLALVVSGCSGDSAAKSVDQGDCVQQSGDDFTKVDCSSAQAKYVVLKKLSGSEYTCKDVAGVTYTYYNDSRQVCLGDKGADPQQASNTARKGDCLTDSSAPPVHKFPCTDSRTIYKVLERKDGGLTNFACDGVAGTEVTYTWELKQIGNGTKLPKLGPDLIFCLAHKEVDPARALENAKAGDCLRDTTIKPNLEITGCGAGDAKYRVLKVVVQSSQCDNVHGATSSFTFTPGGLALPRVYCVAKLR
;
A
#
# COMPACT_ATOMS: atom_id res chain seq x y z
N MET A 1 19.25 -67.21 -40.26
CA MET A 1 19.53 -67.00 -38.83
C MET A 1 18.28 -67.30 -38.03
N ARG A 2 18.46 -67.71 -36.77
CA ARG A 2 17.54 -68.44 -35.89
C ARG A 2 16.22 -67.71 -35.58
N TYR A 3 15.21 -68.55 -35.27
CA TYR A 3 13.89 -68.31 -34.65
C TYR A 3 13.92 -67.27 -33.50
N TRP A 4 12.82 -66.62 -33.08
CA TRP A 4 11.84 -67.14 -32.12
C TRP A 4 10.47 -66.42 -32.21
N ILE A 5 9.42 -67.21 -32.00
CA ILE A 5 8.01 -66.86 -31.79
C ILE A 5 7.82 -66.47 -30.31
N THR A 6 7.03 -65.42 -30.02
CA THR A 6 6.14 -65.40 -28.85
C THR A 6 4.93 -64.50 -29.13
N ALA A 7 3.76 -65.06 -28.88
CA ALA A 7 2.46 -64.45 -29.05
C ALA A 7 1.83 -64.12 -27.67
N VAL A 8 0.87 -63.21 -27.70
CA VAL A 8 -0.25 -62.99 -26.74
C VAL A 8 0.12 -62.50 -25.34
N LEU A 9 -0.36 -61.30 -24.98
CA LEU A 9 -1.35 -61.15 -23.88
C LEU A 9 -2.00 -59.76 -23.90
N SER A 10 -3.31 -59.77 -24.14
CA SER A 10 -4.23 -58.67 -23.84
C SER A 10 -4.22 -58.33 -22.35
N CYS A 11 -4.16 -57.04 -22.02
CA CYS A 11 -4.77 -56.51 -20.80
C CYS A 11 -5.63 -55.31 -21.17
N LEU A 12 -6.87 -55.63 -21.54
CA LEU A 12 -8.00 -54.71 -21.50
C LEU A 12 -8.31 -54.46 -20.02
N ALA A 13 -7.81 -53.36 -19.44
CA ALA A 13 -8.21 -52.92 -18.11
C ALA A 13 -9.26 -51.81 -18.24
N LEU A 14 -10.53 -52.24 -18.33
CA LEU A 14 -11.68 -51.43 -17.95
C LEU A 14 -11.56 -51.12 -16.45
N VAL A 15 -11.14 -49.91 -16.10
CA VAL A 15 -11.29 -49.39 -14.74
C VAL A 15 -12.60 -48.59 -14.71
N VAL A 16 -13.70 -49.30 -14.48
CA VAL A 16 -14.95 -48.72 -14.01
C VAL A 16 -15.06 -49.05 -12.54
N SER A 17 -14.62 -48.14 -11.67
CA SER A 17 -14.99 -48.15 -10.25
C SER A 17 -14.32 -47.00 -9.52
N GLY A 18 -15.12 -46.09 -8.98
CA GLY A 18 -14.71 -45.22 -7.90
C GLY A 18 -14.85 -43.73 -8.19
N CYS A 19 -16.09 -43.24 -8.21
CA CYS A 19 -16.37 -41.94 -7.61
C CYS A 19 -16.05 -42.04 -6.12
N SER A 20 -14.76 -42.03 -5.78
CA SER A 20 -14.33 -41.81 -4.40
C SER A 20 -14.51 -40.32 -4.16
N GLY A 21 -15.63 -40.00 -3.52
CA GLY A 21 -15.78 -38.77 -2.75
C GLY A 21 -14.77 -38.81 -1.61
N ASP A 22 -13.50 -38.57 -1.92
CA ASP A 22 -12.53 -38.14 -0.94
C ASP A 22 -12.86 -36.70 -0.63
N SER A 23 -13.71 -36.52 0.38
CA SER A 23 -13.81 -35.29 1.16
C SER A 23 -12.51 -35.07 1.96
N ALA A 24 -11.36 -35.09 1.27
CA ALA A 24 -10.17 -34.44 1.75
C ALA A 24 -10.44 -32.95 1.51
N ALA A 25 -10.65 -32.18 2.58
CA ALA A 25 -10.33 -30.77 2.55
C ALA A 25 -8.86 -30.67 2.13
N LYS A 26 -8.62 -30.57 0.82
CA LYS A 26 -7.28 -30.64 0.23
C LYS A 26 -6.48 -29.51 0.86
N SER A 27 -5.52 -29.85 1.70
CA SER A 27 -4.54 -28.90 2.24
C SER A 27 -3.97 -28.14 1.05
N VAL A 28 -4.31 -26.86 0.96
CA VAL A 28 -3.69 -25.93 0.00
C VAL A 28 -2.30 -25.61 0.53
N ASP A 29 -1.28 -25.56 -0.32
CA ASP A 29 0.09 -25.24 0.06
C ASP A 29 0.59 -23.96 -0.64
N GLN A 30 1.70 -23.39 -0.16
CA GLN A 30 2.28 -22.19 -0.77
C GLN A 30 2.57 -22.42 -2.25
N GLY A 31 2.14 -21.48 -3.10
CA GLY A 31 2.22 -21.55 -4.56
C GLY A 31 0.98 -22.15 -5.22
N ASP A 32 0.07 -22.77 -4.47
CA ASP A 32 -1.14 -23.34 -5.05
C ASP A 32 -2.11 -22.25 -5.50
N CYS A 33 -2.68 -22.44 -6.69
CA CYS A 33 -3.81 -21.65 -7.14
C CYS A 33 -5.13 -22.24 -6.66
N VAL A 34 -6.03 -21.36 -6.23
CA VAL A 34 -7.30 -21.77 -5.63
C VAL A 34 -8.47 -21.02 -6.26
N GLN A 35 -9.60 -21.71 -6.34
CA GLN A 35 -10.91 -21.12 -6.59
C GLN A 35 -11.69 -21.07 -5.28
N GLN A 36 -12.51 -20.04 -5.11
CA GLN A 36 -13.44 -19.99 -4.00
C GLN A 36 -14.66 -20.87 -4.31
N SER A 37 -15.01 -21.75 -3.37
CA SER A 37 -16.15 -22.67 -3.47
C SER A 37 -16.99 -22.54 -2.20
N GLY A 38 -17.99 -21.66 -2.22
CA GLY A 38 -18.71 -21.25 -1.02
C GLY A 38 -17.82 -20.45 -0.08
N ASP A 39 -17.69 -20.92 1.16
CA ASP A 39 -16.86 -20.30 2.20
C ASP A 39 -15.42 -20.81 2.21
N ASP A 40 -15.12 -21.87 1.45
CA ASP A 40 -13.83 -22.54 1.41
C ASP A 40 -13.11 -22.36 0.06
N PHE A 41 -11.88 -22.86 0.00
CA PHE A 41 -11.04 -22.84 -1.18
C PHE A 41 -10.68 -24.24 -1.65
N THR A 42 -10.76 -24.43 -2.97
CA THR A 42 -10.35 -25.67 -3.62
C THR A 42 -9.18 -25.39 -4.53
N LYS A 43 -8.13 -26.22 -4.41
CA LYS A 43 -6.98 -26.19 -5.33
C LYS A 43 -7.43 -26.46 -6.76
N VAL A 44 -6.93 -25.66 -7.69
CA VAL A 44 -7.14 -25.77 -9.14
C VAL A 44 -5.82 -25.55 -9.86
N ASP A 45 -5.77 -25.91 -11.15
CA ASP A 45 -4.62 -25.60 -11.99
C ASP A 45 -4.42 -24.07 -12.10
N CYS A 46 -3.19 -23.58 -11.98
CA CYS A 46 -2.91 -22.14 -12.08
C CYS A 46 -3.21 -21.56 -13.46
N SER A 47 -3.16 -22.36 -14.52
CA SER A 47 -3.55 -21.94 -15.87
C SER A 47 -5.07 -21.84 -16.04
N SER A 48 -5.85 -22.45 -15.15
CA SER A 48 -7.31 -22.41 -15.20
C SER A 48 -7.86 -20.99 -15.07
N ALA A 49 -8.91 -20.69 -15.83
CA ALA A 49 -9.71 -19.48 -15.69
C ALA A 49 -10.46 -19.41 -14.35
N GLN A 50 -10.65 -20.53 -13.65
CA GLN A 50 -11.29 -20.56 -12.34
C GLN A 50 -10.32 -20.22 -11.18
N ALA A 51 -8.99 -20.30 -11.42
CA ALA A 51 -8.00 -19.85 -10.45
C ALA A 51 -8.13 -18.34 -10.26
N LYS A 52 -8.56 -17.91 -9.07
CA LYS A 52 -8.71 -16.49 -8.73
C LYS A 52 -7.63 -15.99 -7.79
N TYR A 53 -7.09 -16.89 -6.97
CA TYR A 53 -6.13 -16.55 -5.93
C TYR A 53 -4.94 -17.51 -5.95
N VAL A 54 -3.85 -17.09 -5.35
CA VAL A 54 -2.67 -17.90 -5.08
C VAL A 54 -2.37 -17.90 -3.58
N VAL A 55 -2.01 -19.06 -3.04
CA VAL A 55 -1.56 -19.18 -1.65
C VAL A 55 -0.13 -18.66 -1.55
N LEU A 56 0.05 -17.53 -0.87
CA LEU A 56 1.37 -16.91 -0.71
C LEU A 56 2.10 -17.44 0.52
N LYS A 57 1.36 -17.72 1.59
CA LYS A 57 1.92 -18.28 2.82
C LYS A 57 0.85 -18.94 3.68
N LYS A 58 1.25 -19.97 4.42
CA LYS A 58 0.49 -20.54 5.53
C LYS A 58 1.17 -20.17 6.83
N LEU A 59 0.40 -19.63 7.76
CA LEU A 59 0.86 -19.28 9.09
C LEU A 59 0.20 -20.21 10.10
N SER A 60 1.01 -20.71 11.02
CA SER A 60 0.63 -21.56 12.15
C SER A 60 1.26 -20.99 13.42
N GLY A 61 0.54 -21.05 14.54
CA GLY A 61 1.02 -20.53 15.83
C GLY A 61 0.26 -19.29 16.28
N SER A 62 0.80 -18.54 17.25
CA SER A 62 0.14 -17.36 17.83
C SER A 62 0.43 -16.04 17.11
N GLU A 63 1.41 -16.00 16.22
CA GLU A 63 1.86 -14.79 15.53
C GLU A 63 1.28 -14.73 14.10
N TYR A 64 0.09 -14.16 13.97
CA TYR A 64 -0.61 -14.03 12.70
C TYR A 64 -0.38 -12.66 12.05
N THR A 65 0.42 -12.59 10.98
CA THR A 65 0.72 -11.33 10.28
C THR A 65 0.70 -11.46 8.76
N CYS A 66 -0.40 -11.98 8.19
CA CYS A 66 -0.55 -12.00 6.73
C CYS A 66 -0.29 -10.64 6.08
N LYS A 67 -0.56 -9.51 6.76
CA LYS A 67 -0.25 -8.15 6.31
C LYS A 67 1.21 -7.91 5.89
N ASP A 68 2.16 -8.70 6.41
CA ASP A 68 3.59 -8.60 6.07
C ASP A 68 4.01 -9.52 4.92
N VAL A 69 3.09 -10.35 4.40
CA VAL A 69 3.35 -11.24 3.26
C VAL A 69 3.22 -10.44 1.97
N ALA A 70 4.30 -10.34 1.21
CA ALA A 70 4.33 -9.60 -0.05
C ALA A 70 3.28 -10.09 -1.06
N GLY A 71 2.43 -9.19 -1.53
CA GLY A 71 1.43 -9.45 -2.57
C GLY A 71 0.11 -10.00 -2.02
N VAL A 72 -0.01 -10.12 -0.70
CA VAL A 72 -1.26 -10.53 -0.06
C VAL A 72 -2.36 -9.51 -0.33
N THR A 73 -3.56 -10.00 -0.54
CA THR A 73 -4.78 -9.18 -0.58
C THR A 73 -5.78 -9.67 0.46
N TYR A 74 -5.77 -10.98 0.75
CA TYR A 74 -6.75 -11.63 1.61
C TYR A 74 -6.12 -12.52 2.68
N THR A 75 -6.77 -12.59 3.82
CA THR A 75 -6.60 -13.65 4.81
C THR A 75 -7.80 -14.56 4.81
N TYR A 76 -7.54 -15.86 4.90
CA TYR A 76 -8.53 -16.90 5.11
C TYR A 76 -8.14 -17.73 6.33
N TYR A 77 -9.13 -18.09 7.15
CA TYR A 77 -8.91 -18.89 8.36
C TYR A 77 -9.49 -20.28 8.14
N ASN A 78 -8.68 -21.32 8.37
CA ASN A 78 -9.09 -22.72 8.29
C ASN A 78 -8.57 -23.46 9.51
N ASP A 79 -9.47 -23.95 10.36
CA ASP A 79 -9.16 -24.82 11.51
C ASP A 79 -7.94 -24.34 12.33
N SER A 80 -7.97 -23.08 12.74
CA SER A 80 -6.90 -22.41 13.50
C SER A 80 -5.59 -22.15 12.73
N ARG A 81 -5.63 -22.13 11.39
CA ARG A 81 -4.52 -21.69 10.53
C ARG A 81 -4.93 -20.44 9.76
N GLN A 82 -3.99 -19.54 9.57
CA GLN A 82 -4.17 -18.38 8.71
C GLN A 82 -3.49 -18.63 7.37
N VAL A 83 -4.23 -18.47 6.28
CA VAL A 83 -3.76 -18.60 4.91
C VAL A 83 -3.74 -17.22 4.28
N CYS A 84 -2.56 -16.79 3.84
CA CYS A 84 -2.37 -15.51 3.17
C CYS A 84 -2.53 -15.72 1.66
N LEU A 85 -3.54 -15.09 1.08
CA LEU A 85 -3.91 -15.23 -0.32
C LEU A 85 -3.62 -13.92 -1.06
N GLY A 86 -2.97 -14.03 -2.20
CA GLY A 86 -2.85 -12.95 -3.19
C GLY A 86 -3.82 -13.18 -4.34
N ASP A 87 -4.11 -12.12 -5.10
CA ASP A 87 -4.77 -12.26 -6.39
C ASP A 87 -3.92 -13.13 -7.34
N LYS A 88 -4.57 -13.86 -8.26
CA LYS A 88 -3.83 -14.61 -9.28
C LYS A 88 -2.92 -13.66 -10.07
N GLY A 89 -1.63 -14.00 -10.14
CA GLY A 89 -0.63 -13.15 -10.79
C GLY A 89 -0.15 -11.98 -9.94
N ALA A 90 -0.47 -11.94 -8.64
CA ALA A 90 0.12 -10.98 -7.72
C ALA A 90 1.65 -11.06 -7.80
N ASP A 91 2.29 -9.90 -7.98
CA ASP A 91 3.75 -9.76 -8.01
C ASP A 91 4.24 -9.28 -6.64
N PRO A 92 4.93 -10.14 -5.85
CA PRO A 92 5.49 -9.76 -4.56
C PRO A 92 6.46 -8.57 -4.62
N GLN A 93 7.14 -8.35 -5.75
CA GLN A 93 8.08 -7.23 -5.91
C GLN A 93 7.35 -5.88 -5.96
N GLN A 94 6.16 -5.87 -6.52
CA GLN A 94 5.33 -4.67 -6.69
C GLN A 94 4.37 -4.42 -5.51
N ALA A 95 4.42 -5.28 -4.48
CA ALA A 95 3.47 -5.25 -3.39
C ALA A 95 3.69 -4.05 -2.45
N SER A 96 2.71 -3.14 -2.41
CA SER A 96 2.77 -1.94 -1.57
C SER A 96 2.75 -2.24 -0.06
N ASN A 97 2.12 -3.33 0.38
CA ASN A 97 2.05 -3.70 1.80
C ASN A 97 3.42 -3.96 2.45
N THR A 98 4.45 -4.23 1.63
CA THR A 98 5.83 -4.43 2.08
C THR A 98 6.76 -3.25 1.79
N ALA A 99 6.22 -2.14 1.29
CA ALA A 99 7.02 -0.93 1.07
C ALA A 99 7.59 -0.41 2.39
N ARG A 100 8.81 0.13 2.34
CA ARG A 100 9.53 0.70 3.49
C ARG A 100 9.84 2.16 3.24
N LYS A 101 10.29 2.86 4.29
CA LYS A 101 10.82 4.22 4.17
C LYS A 101 11.88 4.28 3.05
N GLY A 102 11.69 5.21 2.11
CA GLY A 102 12.54 5.39 0.95
C GLY A 102 12.03 4.72 -0.33
N ASP A 103 11.15 3.72 -0.24
CA ASP A 103 10.53 3.09 -1.41
C ASP A 103 9.60 4.07 -2.13
N CYS A 104 9.35 3.83 -3.41
CA CYS A 104 8.44 4.63 -4.21
C CYS A 104 7.20 3.86 -4.63
N LEU A 105 6.07 4.56 -4.60
CA LEU A 105 4.75 4.05 -4.87
C LEU A 105 4.11 4.80 -6.05
N THR A 106 3.23 4.11 -6.77
CA THR A 106 2.32 4.73 -7.74
C THR A 106 1.34 5.67 -7.04
N ASP A 107 0.52 6.37 -7.83
CA ASP A 107 -0.51 7.26 -7.28
C ASP A 107 -1.44 6.51 -6.31
N SER A 108 -1.55 7.01 -5.08
CA SER A 108 -2.43 6.47 -4.04
C SER A 108 -3.91 6.82 -4.24
N SER A 109 -4.23 7.77 -5.14
CA SER A 109 -5.62 8.13 -5.46
C SER A 109 -6.31 7.12 -6.38
N ALA A 110 -5.54 6.26 -7.05
CA ALA A 110 -6.01 5.24 -7.98
C ALA A 110 -5.49 3.84 -7.59
N PRO A 111 -6.10 3.17 -6.59
CA PRO A 111 -5.76 1.79 -6.25
C PRO A 111 -5.97 0.82 -7.43
N PRO A 112 -5.19 -0.27 -7.54
CA PRO A 112 -4.17 -0.72 -6.59
C PRO A 112 -2.88 0.11 -6.61
N VAL A 113 -2.32 0.34 -5.42
CA VAL A 113 -1.02 1.03 -5.28
C VAL A 113 0.10 0.01 -5.39
N HIS A 114 1.08 0.30 -6.24
CA HIS A 114 2.20 -0.59 -6.54
C HIS A 114 3.54 0.05 -6.15
N LYS A 115 4.47 -0.79 -5.73
CA LYS A 115 5.87 -0.42 -5.48
C LYS A 115 6.69 -0.59 -6.77
N PHE A 116 7.49 0.41 -7.09
CA PHE A 116 8.46 0.36 -8.21
C PHE A 116 9.73 1.14 -7.82
N PRO A 117 10.83 1.00 -8.58
CA PRO A 117 11.99 1.86 -8.42
C PRO A 117 11.58 3.35 -8.53
N CYS A 118 12.17 4.22 -7.71
CA CYS A 118 11.84 5.66 -7.73
C CYS A 118 12.11 6.36 -9.07
N THR A 119 13.02 5.79 -9.88
CA THR A 119 13.33 6.26 -11.23
C THR A 119 12.23 5.90 -12.24
N ASP A 120 11.30 5.02 -11.89
CA ASP A 120 10.17 4.66 -12.74
C ASP A 120 9.18 5.83 -12.82
N SER A 121 8.79 6.21 -14.03
CA SER A 121 7.89 7.34 -14.28
C SER A 121 6.48 7.13 -13.74
N ARG A 122 6.08 5.89 -13.43
CA ARG A 122 4.77 5.58 -12.84
C ARG A 122 4.72 5.87 -11.35
N THR A 123 5.86 5.98 -10.69
CA THR A 123 5.91 6.34 -9.27
C THR A 123 5.71 7.83 -9.09
N ILE A 124 4.88 8.20 -8.13
CA ILE A 124 4.57 9.59 -7.79
C ILE A 124 5.08 9.88 -6.38
N TYR A 125 4.91 8.93 -5.47
CA TYR A 125 5.18 9.12 -4.06
C TYR A 125 6.41 8.37 -3.60
N LYS A 126 7.11 8.93 -2.62
CA LYS A 126 8.12 8.27 -1.81
C LYS A 126 7.57 8.07 -0.41
N VAL A 127 7.82 6.89 0.15
CA VAL A 127 7.42 6.55 1.52
C VAL A 127 8.35 7.26 2.48
N LEU A 128 7.82 8.18 3.27
CA LEU A 128 8.52 8.82 4.37
C LEU A 128 8.54 7.95 5.61
N GLU A 129 7.42 7.25 5.86
CA GLU A 129 7.27 6.34 6.98
C GLU A 129 6.18 5.30 6.69
N ARG A 130 6.38 4.08 7.23
CA ARG A 130 5.36 3.04 7.32
C ARG A 130 5.07 2.79 8.79
N LYS A 131 3.79 2.87 9.16
CA LYS A 131 3.32 2.59 10.52
C LYS A 131 2.33 1.44 10.48
N ASP A 132 2.26 0.70 11.58
CA ASP A 132 1.12 -0.19 11.81
C ASP A 132 -0.14 0.66 12.06
N GLY A 133 -1.21 0.29 11.40
CA GLY A 133 -2.51 0.93 11.55
C GLY A 133 -3.29 0.40 12.76
N GLY A 134 -4.46 0.98 12.98
CA GLY A 134 -5.41 0.53 13.98
C GLY A 134 -6.43 1.61 14.35
N LEU A 135 -7.22 1.33 15.37
CA LEU A 135 -8.32 2.18 15.87
C LEU A 135 -7.96 3.62 16.22
N THR A 136 -6.72 3.85 16.65
CA THR A 136 -6.27 5.14 17.16
C THR A 136 -5.19 5.76 16.28
N ASN A 137 -4.81 5.07 15.20
CA ASN A 137 -3.75 5.48 14.31
C ASN A 137 -4.31 5.46 12.89
N PHE A 138 -4.61 6.66 12.37
CA PHE A 138 -5.13 6.85 11.00
C PHE A 138 -4.32 7.88 10.22
N ALA A 139 -3.34 8.50 10.86
CA ALA A 139 -2.73 9.71 10.37
C ALA A 139 -1.21 9.63 10.42
N CYS A 140 -0.60 10.47 9.60
CA CYS A 140 0.84 10.68 9.56
C CYS A 140 1.27 11.87 10.41
N ASP A 141 0.54 12.12 11.50
CA ASP A 141 0.88 13.18 12.45
C ASP A 141 2.32 13.01 12.95
N GLY A 142 3.05 14.13 12.94
CA GLY A 142 4.46 14.17 13.33
C GLY A 142 5.46 13.66 12.28
N VAL A 143 5.02 13.17 11.12
CA VAL A 143 5.93 12.73 10.05
C VAL A 143 6.21 13.90 9.11
N ALA A 144 7.39 14.50 9.26
CA ALA A 144 7.78 15.67 8.50
C ALA A 144 7.84 15.40 6.99
N GLY A 145 7.20 16.26 6.21
CA GLY A 145 7.07 16.25 4.76
C GLY A 145 5.83 15.52 4.26
N THR A 146 4.94 15.05 5.14
CA THR A 146 3.81 14.23 4.69
C THR A 146 2.75 15.05 3.98
N GLU A 147 2.58 14.77 2.69
CA GLU A 147 1.57 15.37 1.83
C GLU A 147 0.30 14.53 1.80
N VAL A 148 0.44 13.20 1.76
CA VAL A 148 -0.67 12.26 1.62
C VAL A 148 -0.52 11.12 2.62
N THR A 149 -1.63 10.74 3.26
CA THR A 149 -1.74 9.52 4.06
C THR A 149 -2.41 8.46 3.19
N TYR A 150 -1.74 7.34 2.96
CA TYR A 150 -2.31 6.16 2.29
C TYR A 150 -2.49 5.02 3.29
N THR A 151 -3.70 4.46 3.34
CA THR A 151 -4.01 3.32 4.20
C THR A 151 -4.11 2.05 3.37
N TRP A 152 -3.58 0.95 3.91
CA TRP A 152 -3.66 -0.37 3.28
C TRP A 152 -4.38 -1.35 4.20
N GLU A 153 -5.21 -2.20 3.59
CA GLU A 153 -6.09 -3.11 4.29
C GLU A 153 -6.01 -4.54 3.72
N LEU A 154 -5.65 -5.47 4.60
CA LEU A 154 -5.86 -6.89 4.43
C LEU A 154 -7.35 -7.20 4.53
N LYS A 155 -7.89 -7.78 3.47
CA LYS A 155 -9.29 -8.22 3.44
C LYS A 155 -9.41 -9.60 4.07
N GLN A 156 -10.57 -9.91 4.62
CA GLN A 156 -10.86 -11.26 5.12
C GLN A 156 -11.93 -11.91 4.23
N ILE A 157 -11.67 -13.14 3.79
CA ILE A 157 -12.63 -14.00 3.07
C ILE A 157 -12.92 -15.24 3.91
N GLY A 158 -14.17 -15.72 3.86
CA GLY A 158 -14.64 -16.94 4.54
C GLY A 158 -15.70 -16.65 5.60
N ASN A 159 -16.15 -17.73 6.25
CA ASN A 159 -17.18 -17.73 7.30
C ASN A 159 -16.69 -17.33 8.70
N GLY A 160 -15.36 -17.23 8.88
CA GLY A 160 -14.78 -16.88 10.17
C GLY A 160 -15.39 -15.59 10.68
N THR A 161 -15.89 -15.61 11.92
CA THR A 161 -16.52 -14.47 12.62
C THR A 161 -15.73 -13.22 12.29
N LYS A 162 -16.24 -12.37 11.39
CA LYS A 162 -15.58 -11.13 11.01
C LYS A 162 -15.56 -10.29 12.28
N LEU A 163 -14.47 -10.36 13.03
CA LEU A 163 -14.20 -9.34 14.02
C LEU A 163 -14.21 -8.04 13.24
N PRO A 164 -15.07 -7.06 13.58
CA PRO A 164 -15.06 -5.79 12.91
C PRO A 164 -13.65 -5.25 13.04
N LYS A 165 -12.92 -5.23 11.92
CA LYS A 165 -11.58 -4.69 11.90
C LYS A 165 -11.72 -3.19 12.01
N LEU A 166 -11.25 -2.66 13.12
CA LEU A 166 -11.40 -1.26 13.43
C LEU A 166 -10.12 -0.53 12.99
N GLY A 167 -10.15 -0.05 11.75
CA GLY A 167 -9.08 0.73 11.11
C GLY A 167 -8.16 -0.05 10.16
N PRO A 168 -7.19 0.63 9.54
CA PRO A 168 -6.31 0.03 8.54
C PRO A 168 -5.27 -0.89 9.16
N ASP A 169 -4.67 -1.81 8.38
CA ASP A 169 -3.54 -2.61 8.91
C ASP A 169 -2.23 -1.84 8.86
N LEU A 170 -2.06 -1.02 7.82
CA LEU A 170 -0.85 -0.28 7.55
C LEU A 170 -1.19 1.14 7.11
N ILE A 171 -0.33 2.07 7.49
CA ILE A 171 -0.41 3.47 7.11
C ILE A 171 0.92 3.85 6.49
N PHE A 172 0.85 4.51 5.35
CA PHE A 172 1.98 5.05 4.62
C PHE A 172 1.90 6.57 4.61
N CYS A 173 2.97 7.19 5.09
CA CYS A 173 3.17 8.63 5.06
C CYS A 173 3.94 8.96 3.80
N LEU A 174 3.30 9.65 2.87
CA LEU A 174 3.77 9.83 1.51
C LEU A 174 4.07 11.31 1.25
N ALA A 175 5.16 11.55 0.55
CA ALA A 175 5.46 12.81 -0.11
C ALA A 175 5.70 12.53 -1.58
N HIS A 176 5.46 13.53 -2.44
CA HIS A 176 5.90 13.42 -3.82
C HIS A 176 7.40 13.10 -3.88
N LYS A 177 7.80 12.16 -4.74
CA LYS A 177 9.14 11.56 -4.73
C LYS A 177 10.28 12.56 -5.00
N GLU A 178 9.95 13.67 -5.63
CA GLU A 178 10.87 14.76 -6.00
C GLU A 178 10.95 15.87 -4.94
N VAL A 179 10.08 15.84 -3.93
CA VAL A 179 10.10 16.83 -2.85
C VAL A 179 11.24 16.53 -1.90
N ASP A 180 12.02 17.56 -1.60
CA ASP A 180 12.99 17.53 -0.52
C ASP A 180 12.26 17.83 0.81
N PRO A 181 12.17 16.87 1.75
CA PRO A 181 11.49 17.08 3.02
C PRO A 181 12.09 18.23 3.84
N ALA A 182 13.39 18.53 3.69
CA ALA A 182 14.02 19.65 4.39
C ALA A 182 13.49 21.01 3.89
N ARG A 183 12.95 21.04 2.67
CA ARG A 183 12.39 22.24 2.02
C ARG A 183 10.86 22.25 2.01
N ALA A 184 10.22 21.23 2.57
CA ALA A 184 8.77 21.14 2.62
C ALA A 184 8.14 22.35 3.33
N LEU A 185 7.00 22.84 2.82
CA LEU A 185 6.32 24.04 3.32
C LEU A 185 5.99 23.97 4.82
N GLU A 186 5.67 22.78 5.33
CA GLU A 186 5.43 22.54 6.77
C GLU A 186 6.61 22.92 7.68
N ASN A 187 7.84 22.86 7.17
CA ASN A 187 9.01 23.23 7.93
C ASN A 187 9.24 24.75 7.98
N ALA A 188 8.52 25.52 7.15
CA ALA A 188 8.72 26.96 7.05
C ALA A 188 8.30 27.68 8.33
N LYS A 189 9.11 28.65 8.73
CA LYS A 189 8.97 29.49 9.92
C LYS A 189 9.02 30.95 9.51
N ALA A 190 8.65 31.84 10.44
CA ALA A 190 8.81 33.27 10.23
C ALA A 190 10.27 33.59 9.90
N GLY A 191 10.48 34.35 8.83
CA GLY A 191 11.80 34.69 8.29
C GLY A 191 12.18 33.91 7.05
N ASP A 192 11.67 32.69 6.85
CA ASP A 192 11.98 31.85 5.70
C ASP A 192 11.41 32.43 4.41
N CYS A 193 12.03 32.09 3.27
CA CYS A 193 11.55 32.45 1.96
C CYS A 193 11.00 31.25 1.21
N LEU A 194 9.98 31.49 0.38
CA LEU A 194 9.30 30.46 -0.39
C LEU A 194 9.42 30.75 -1.88
N ARG A 195 9.51 29.70 -2.68
CA ARG A 195 9.38 29.74 -4.14
C ARG A 195 8.19 28.90 -4.59
N ASP A 196 7.68 29.20 -5.78
CA ASP A 196 6.68 28.36 -6.42
C ASP A 196 7.31 27.05 -6.91
N THR A 197 6.53 25.97 -6.85
CA THR A 197 6.86 24.66 -7.43
C THR A 197 5.64 24.09 -8.16
N THR A 198 5.86 23.16 -9.08
CA THR A 198 4.78 22.44 -9.79
C THR A 198 4.23 21.27 -8.98
N ILE A 199 4.83 20.95 -7.84
CA ILE A 199 4.44 19.85 -6.96
C ILE A 199 3.64 20.41 -5.80
N LYS A 200 2.47 19.82 -5.51
CA LYS A 200 1.64 20.24 -4.36
C LYS A 200 2.45 20.20 -3.06
N PRO A 201 2.36 21.22 -2.17
CA PRO A 201 1.37 22.31 -2.15
C PRO A 201 1.71 23.53 -3.03
N ASN A 202 2.58 23.38 -4.02
CA ASN A 202 3.04 24.39 -4.98
C ASN A 202 3.97 25.45 -4.38
N LEU A 203 4.43 25.24 -3.13
CA LEU A 203 5.40 26.09 -2.46
C LEU A 203 6.40 25.24 -1.69
N GLU A 204 7.65 25.70 -1.67
CA GLU A 204 8.72 25.11 -0.86
C GLU A 204 9.68 26.19 -0.36
N ILE A 205 10.40 25.87 0.71
CA ILE A 205 11.42 26.73 1.30
C ILE A 205 12.57 26.90 0.31
N THR A 206 13.06 28.13 0.16
CA THR A 206 14.25 28.47 -0.62
C THR A 206 15.08 29.51 0.14
N GLY A 207 16.33 29.70 -0.28
CA GLY A 207 17.16 30.78 0.25
C GLY A 207 16.58 32.14 -0.13
N CYS A 208 16.52 33.08 0.82
CA CYS A 208 15.97 34.42 0.55
C CYS A 208 16.75 35.25 -0.48
N GLY A 209 18.01 34.88 -0.75
CA GLY A 209 18.81 35.48 -1.83
C GLY A 209 18.70 34.76 -3.17
N ALA A 210 17.91 33.69 -3.26
CA ALA A 210 17.70 32.98 -4.51
C ALA A 210 16.86 33.83 -5.47
N GLY A 211 17.22 33.84 -6.75
CA GLY A 211 16.50 34.63 -7.77
C GLY A 211 15.07 34.17 -8.04
N ASP A 212 14.67 33.01 -7.49
CA ASP A 212 13.32 32.46 -7.58
C ASP A 212 12.52 32.58 -6.27
N ALA A 213 13.08 33.24 -5.23
CA ALA A 213 12.36 33.51 -3.99
C ALA A 213 11.23 34.53 -4.23
N LYS A 214 9.99 34.11 -4.01
CA LYS A 214 8.80 34.94 -4.29
C LYS A 214 8.11 35.48 -3.06
N TYR A 215 8.26 34.80 -1.93
CA TYR A 215 7.57 35.15 -0.70
C TYR A 215 8.50 35.07 0.49
N ARG A 216 8.24 35.88 1.51
CA ARG A 216 8.83 35.75 2.85
C ARG A 216 7.73 35.46 3.85
N VAL A 217 7.90 34.41 4.64
CA VAL A 217 6.98 34.06 5.72
C VAL A 217 7.15 35.08 6.85
N LEU A 218 6.06 35.75 7.20
CA LEU A 218 6.03 36.71 8.30
C LEU A 218 5.56 36.05 9.59
N LYS A 219 4.57 35.15 9.48
CA LYS A 219 3.97 34.45 10.61
C LYS A 219 3.28 33.18 10.14
N VAL A 220 3.24 32.17 11.00
CA VAL A 220 2.42 30.96 10.82
C VAL A 220 1.32 30.96 11.87
N VAL A 221 0.08 30.80 11.44
CA VAL A 221 -1.13 30.89 12.25
C VAL A 221 -2.07 29.73 11.92
N VAL A 222 -3.21 29.61 12.61
CA VAL A 222 -4.17 28.50 12.40
C VAL A 222 -5.38 28.90 11.55
N GLN A 223 -5.64 30.21 11.39
CA GLN A 223 -6.75 30.75 10.60
C GLN A 223 -6.31 31.95 9.75
N SER A 224 -6.85 32.08 8.54
CA SER A 224 -6.51 33.13 7.58
C SER A 224 -6.80 34.54 8.09
N SER A 225 -7.88 34.74 8.84
CA SER A 225 -8.23 36.03 9.46
C SER A 225 -7.15 36.56 10.42
N GLN A 226 -6.28 35.68 10.93
CA GLN A 226 -5.17 36.10 11.79
C GLN A 226 -4.04 36.78 11.00
N CYS A 227 -4.00 36.61 9.67
CA CYS A 227 -3.03 37.28 8.81
C CYS A 227 -3.37 38.75 8.54
N ASP A 228 -4.64 39.17 8.70
CA ASP A 228 -5.09 40.54 8.44
C ASP A 228 -4.39 41.56 9.37
N ASN A 229 -3.98 41.10 10.56
CA ASN A 229 -3.27 41.90 11.56
C ASN A 229 -1.74 41.74 11.49
N VAL A 230 -1.21 41.01 10.50
CA VAL A 230 0.24 40.82 10.34
C VAL A 230 0.78 41.91 9.42
N HIS A 231 1.53 42.85 10.01
CA HIS A 231 2.10 43.97 9.28
C HIS A 231 2.96 43.52 8.09
N GLY A 232 2.64 44.01 6.90
CA GLY A 232 3.34 43.69 5.65
C GLY A 232 2.91 42.38 5.00
N ALA A 233 1.96 41.63 5.57
CA ALA A 233 1.38 40.48 4.90
C ALA A 233 0.58 40.96 3.67
N THR A 234 0.88 40.38 2.52
CA THR A 234 0.20 40.67 1.25
C THR A 234 -0.69 39.51 0.81
N SER A 235 -0.45 38.31 1.33
CA SER A 235 -1.19 37.09 0.98
C SER A 235 -1.11 36.06 2.11
N SER A 236 -1.94 35.02 2.03
CA SER A 236 -1.84 33.86 2.90
C SER A 236 -1.95 32.55 2.12
N PHE A 237 -1.29 31.51 2.61
CA PHE A 237 -1.36 30.15 2.07
C PHE A 237 -1.78 29.17 3.15
N THR A 238 -2.75 28.31 2.86
CA THR A 238 -3.21 27.29 3.80
C THR A 238 -2.68 25.93 3.37
N PHE A 239 -2.09 25.20 4.31
CA PHE A 239 -1.61 23.84 4.13
C PHE A 239 -2.06 22.96 5.29
N THR A 240 -2.56 21.77 4.97
CA THR A 240 -2.98 20.78 5.95
C THR A 240 -2.08 19.55 5.81
N PRO A 241 -1.06 19.39 6.67
CA PRO A 241 -0.18 18.22 6.62
C PRO A 241 -0.98 16.92 6.75
N GLY A 242 -0.70 15.93 5.91
CA GLY A 242 -1.28 14.58 5.98
C GLY A 242 -2.82 14.48 5.93
N GLY A 243 -3.54 15.56 5.58
CA GLY A 243 -4.99 15.60 5.39
C GLY A 243 -5.85 15.56 6.66
N LEU A 244 -5.29 15.23 7.82
CA LEU A 244 -6.01 15.08 9.09
C LEU A 244 -5.50 16.01 10.21
N ALA A 245 -4.35 16.67 10.02
CA ALA A 245 -3.81 17.62 10.98
C ALA A 245 -4.59 18.95 10.97
N LEU A 246 -4.36 19.78 12.00
CA LEU A 246 -4.86 21.16 11.98
C LEU A 246 -4.21 21.94 10.83
N PRO A 247 -4.99 22.76 10.09
CA PRO A 247 -4.44 23.56 9.01
C PRO A 247 -3.43 24.58 9.55
N ARG A 248 -2.37 24.79 8.79
CA ARG A 248 -1.36 25.83 9.02
C ARG A 248 -1.52 26.89 7.94
N VAL A 249 -1.61 28.13 8.38
CA VAL A 249 -1.74 29.29 7.50
C VAL A 249 -0.47 30.11 7.55
N TYR A 250 0.15 30.33 6.40
CA TYR A 250 1.38 31.10 6.24
C TYR A 250 1.01 32.52 5.79
N CYS A 251 1.18 33.50 6.68
CA CYS A 251 1.05 34.92 6.34
C CYS A 251 2.35 35.37 5.68
N VAL A 252 2.29 35.81 4.43
CA VAL A 252 3.49 36.08 3.62
C VAL A 252 3.53 37.51 3.07
N ALA A 253 4.74 38.04 2.92
CA ALA A 253 5.01 39.21 2.09
C ALA A 253 5.55 38.76 0.74
N LYS A 254 5.05 39.35 -0.35
CA LYS A 254 5.63 39.15 -1.69
C LYS A 254 6.99 39.83 -1.80
N LEU A 255 8.00 39.08 -2.22
CA LEU A 255 9.32 39.59 -2.59
C LEU A 255 9.26 40.13 -4.02
N ARG A 256 9.95 41.25 -4.26
CA ARG A 256 10.01 41.89 -5.58
C ARG A 256 11.02 41.19 -6.48
#